data_AF-A0A6A3HQS0-F1
#
_entry.id   AF-A0A6A3HQS0-F1
#
_cell.length_a   1.000
_cell.length_b   1.000
_cell.length_c   1.000
_cell.angle_alpha   90.00
_cell.angle_beta   90.00
_cell.angle_gamma   90.00
#
_symmetry.space_group_name_H-M   'P 1'
#
loop_
_entity.id
_entity.type
_entity.pdbx_description
1 polymer ?
#
loop_
_entity_poly.entity_id
_entity_poly.type
_entity_poly.pdbx_seq_one_letter_code
_entity_poly.pdbx_strand_id
1 'polypeptide(L)'
;MTRGEWMGVLHNQLLQLKPDDFAIEPTVTPLTSALSRAKRRHQSAHTHRQFDDWVTVSGVQKRRQRSCKVCALLRGERKKSFQTTFFCEDCSNGDAKYFLCPKARQEYKGMAKTCFQIWHDDFACGDSIPESLGKRVVLRRPGKIGTRKKTRRELLREEDAEGADVEEDQLVASV
;
A
#
# COMPACT_ATOMS: atom_id res chain seq x y z
N MET A 1 -5.93 -46.64 -4.30
CA MET A 1 -4.65 -46.03 -4.68
C MET A 1 -4.24 -45.07 -3.58
N THR A 2 -3.29 -45.49 -2.76
CA THR A 2 -2.76 -44.73 -1.63
C THR A 2 -1.65 -43.79 -2.11
N ARG A 3 -1.33 -42.76 -1.32
CA ARG A 3 -0.28 -41.80 -1.65
C ARG A 3 1.08 -42.47 -1.91
N GLY A 4 1.40 -43.54 -1.17
CA GLY A 4 2.64 -44.30 -1.35
C GLY A 4 2.71 -45.02 -2.70
N GLU A 5 1.61 -45.64 -3.12
CA GLU A 5 1.52 -46.32 -4.42
C GLU A 5 1.67 -45.33 -5.58
N TRP A 6 1.03 -44.15 -5.48
CA TRP A 6 1.16 -43.11 -6.49
C TRP A 6 2.58 -42.54 -6.59
N MET A 7 3.25 -42.31 -5.45
CA MET A 7 4.65 -41.88 -5.44
C MET A 7 5.58 -42.94 -6.02
N GLY A 8 5.32 -44.23 -5.77
CA GLY A 8 6.06 -45.33 -6.38
C GLY A 8 5.91 -45.38 -7.90
N VAL A 9 4.70 -45.14 -8.41
CA VAL A 9 4.45 -45.08 -9.86
C VAL A 9 5.21 -43.91 -10.50
N LEU A 10 5.13 -42.70 -9.92
CA LEU A 10 5.86 -41.54 -10.44
C LEU A 10 7.38 -41.73 -10.40
N HIS A 11 7.90 -42.32 -9.34
CA HIS A 11 9.34 -42.59 -9.22
C HIS A 11 9.82 -43.52 -10.34
N ASN A 12 9.07 -44.59 -10.62
CA ASN A 12 9.38 -45.50 -11.72
C ASN A 12 9.27 -44.84 -13.10
N GLN A 13 8.29 -43.95 -13.29
CA GLN A 13 8.14 -43.20 -14.54
C GLN A 13 9.32 -42.25 -14.79
N LEU A 14 9.80 -41.56 -13.75
CA LEU A 14 10.95 -40.67 -13.86
C LEU A 14 12.25 -41.42 -14.17
N LEU A 15 12.42 -42.61 -13.61
CA LEU A 15 13.58 -43.48 -13.90
C LEU A 15 13.60 -44.01 -15.34
N GLN A 16 12.45 -44.05 -16.00
CA GLN A 16 12.33 -44.57 -17.36
C GLN A 16 12.57 -43.52 -18.46
N LEU A 17 12.71 -42.24 -18.09
CA LEU A 17 12.96 -41.16 -19.05
C LEU A 17 14.36 -41.29 -19.67
N LYS A 18 14.41 -41.29 -20.99
CA LYS A 18 15.64 -41.31 -21.78
C LYS A 18 15.98 -39.92 -22.29
N PRO A 19 17.25 -39.65 -22.66
CA PRO A 19 17.67 -38.36 -23.22
C PRO A 19 16.82 -37.93 -24.43
N ASP A 20 16.36 -38.90 -25.23
CA ASP A 20 15.52 -38.68 -26.42
C ASP A 20 14.12 -38.16 -26.05
N ASP A 21 13.59 -38.47 -24.87
CA ASP A 21 12.30 -37.94 -24.39
C ASP A 21 12.38 -36.43 -24.08
N PHE A 22 13.61 -35.89 -23.93
CA PHE A 22 13.87 -34.46 -23.77
C PHE A 22 14.16 -33.76 -25.10
N ALA A 23 14.27 -34.51 -26.21
CA ALA A 23 14.42 -33.93 -27.53
C ALA A 23 13.06 -33.41 -28.01
N ILE A 24 12.92 -32.08 -28.02
CA ILE A 24 11.74 -31.38 -28.53
C ILE A 24 11.78 -31.49 -30.06
N GLU A 25 11.17 -32.54 -30.61
CA GLU A 25 10.81 -32.57 -32.03
C GLU A 25 9.87 -31.38 -32.33
N PRO A 26 10.21 -30.51 -33.30
CA PRO A 26 9.42 -29.33 -33.62
C PRO A 26 8.17 -29.74 -34.41
N THR A 27 7.23 -30.42 -33.76
CA THR A 27 5.87 -30.50 -34.29
C THR A 27 5.30 -29.09 -34.26
N VAL A 28 5.04 -28.58 -35.47
CA VAL A 28 4.45 -27.27 -35.75
C VAL A 28 3.03 -27.23 -35.18
N THR A 29 2.95 -27.13 -33.86
CA THR A 29 1.75 -26.78 -33.13
C THR A 29 1.67 -25.26 -33.24
N PRO A 30 0.54 -24.66 -33.68
CA PRO A 30 0.46 -23.22 -33.81
C PRO A 30 0.90 -22.61 -32.47
N LEU A 31 1.91 -21.76 -32.57
CA LEU A 31 2.56 -21.04 -31.48
C LEU A 31 1.48 -20.26 -30.72
N THR A 32 0.82 -20.92 -29.76
CA THR A 32 0.40 -20.23 -28.55
C THR A 32 1.70 -19.92 -27.84
N SER A 33 2.21 -18.77 -28.24
CA SER A 33 3.35 -18.10 -27.67
C SER A 33 3.38 -18.36 -26.17
N ALA A 34 4.58 -18.60 -25.69
CA ALA A 34 4.97 -18.51 -24.30
C ALA A 34 4.52 -17.17 -23.69
N LEU A 35 3.22 -17.04 -23.43
CA LEU A 35 2.67 -16.31 -22.31
C LEU A 35 3.15 -17.09 -21.11
N SER A 36 4.42 -16.83 -20.77
CA SER A 36 5.01 -16.91 -19.46
C SER A 36 3.97 -17.36 -18.46
N ARG A 37 4.04 -18.64 -18.10
CA ARG A 37 3.43 -19.25 -16.92
C ARG A 37 2.80 -18.16 -16.11
N ALA A 38 1.49 -17.97 -16.32
CA ALA A 38 0.71 -16.95 -15.68
C ALA A 38 1.25 -16.85 -14.27
N LYS A 39 1.98 -15.77 -13.99
CA LYS A 39 2.14 -15.23 -12.66
C LYS A 39 0.69 -15.13 -12.27
N ARG A 40 0.15 -16.17 -11.62
CA ARG A 40 -1.24 -16.23 -11.16
C ARG A 40 -1.38 -14.88 -10.58
N ARG A 41 -2.09 -13.98 -11.28
CA ARG A 41 -2.23 -12.59 -10.86
C ARG A 41 -2.61 -12.81 -9.43
N HIS A 42 -1.73 -12.42 -8.52
CA HIS A 42 -1.95 -12.62 -7.11
C HIS A 42 -3.05 -11.59 -6.90
N GLN A 43 -4.28 -11.94 -7.30
CA GLN A 43 -5.45 -11.11 -7.21
C GLN A 43 -5.47 -10.90 -5.72
N SER A 44 -4.99 -9.72 -5.39
CA SER A 44 -4.68 -9.33 -4.05
C SER A 44 -6.00 -9.58 -3.32
N ALA A 45 -6.05 -10.58 -2.43
CA ALA A 45 -7.27 -10.94 -1.69
C ALA A 45 -7.82 -9.75 -0.88
N HIS A 46 -7.03 -8.68 -0.85
CA HIS A 46 -7.38 -7.32 -0.56
C HIS A 46 -8.77 -6.93 -1.06
N THR A 47 -9.58 -6.43 -0.13
CA THR A 47 -10.93 -5.93 -0.42
C THR A 47 -10.91 -4.41 -0.54
N HIS A 48 -11.53 -3.90 -1.60
CA HIS A 48 -11.71 -2.46 -1.82
C HIS A 48 -13.08 -2.02 -1.29
N ARG A 49 -13.09 -1.11 -0.31
CA ARG A 49 -14.32 -0.62 0.34
C ARG A 49 -14.46 0.88 0.20
N GLN A 50 -15.69 1.36 0.10
CA GLN A 50 -15.98 2.79 0.17
C GLN A 50 -15.99 3.24 1.64
N PHE A 51 -15.23 4.29 1.95
CA PHE A 51 -15.20 4.88 3.28
C PHE A 51 -16.43 5.77 3.50
N ASP A 52 -17.16 5.52 4.59
CA ASP A 52 -18.38 6.23 4.93
C ASP A 52 -18.09 7.39 5.89
N ASP A 53 -17.46 8.44 5.35
CA ASP A 53 -17.13 9.68 6.08
C ASP A 53 -17.81 10.86 5.38
N TRP A 54 -18.81 11.42 6.05
CA TRP A 54 -19.68 12.47 5.55
C TRP A 54 -19.35 13.83 6.18
N VAL A 55 -19.44 14.88 5.37
CA VAL A 55 -19.34 16.28 5.81
C VAL A 55 -20.46 17.09 5.17
N THR A 56 -21.08 17.93 5.98
CA THR A 56 -21.99 18.96 5.50
C THR A 56 -21.19 20.15 4.98
N VAL A 57 -21.32 20.46 3.70
CA VAL A 57 -20.74 21.66 3.08
C VAL A 57 -21.88 22.44 2.47
N SER A 58 -22.09 23.68 2.96
CA SER A 58 -23.16 24.56 2.47
C SER A 58 -24.56 23.92 2.55
N GLY A 59 -24.85 23.22 3.66
CA GLY A 59 -26.14 22.54 3.88
C GLY A 59 -26.31 21.20 3.16
N VAL A 60 -25.38 20.80 2.27
CA VAL A 60 -25.44 19.54 1.54
C VAL A 60 -24.45 18.53 2.12
N GLN A 61 -24.93 17.31 2.41
CA GLN A 61 -24.05 16.22 2.83
C GLN A 61 -23.26 15.66 1.65
N LYS A 62 -21.93 15.66 1.78
CA LYS A 62 -21.01 15.12 0.79
C LYS A 62 -20.03 14.19 1.47
N ARG A 63 -19.70 13.07 0.81
CA ARG A 63 -18.62 12.21 1.29
C ARG A 63 -17.29 12.94 1.16
N ARG A 64 -16.48 12.88 2.22
CA ARG A 64 -15.15 13.46 2.17
C ARG A 64 -14.28 12.67 1.21
N GLN A 65 -13.60 13.39 0.34
CA GLN A 65 -12.61 12.82 -0.56
C GLN A 65 -11.22 12.83 0.10
N ARG A 66 -10.37 11.84 -0.20
CA ARG A 66 -8.99 11.76 0.28
C ARG A 66 -8.03 11.54 -0.88
N SER A 67 -6.78 11.96 -0.73
CA SER A 67 -5.79 11.79 -1.79
C SER A 67 -5.48 10.30 -2.01
N CYS A 68 -5.58 9.86 -3.26
CA CYS A 68 -5.16 8.52 -3.64
C CYS A 68 -3.63 8.42 -3.55
N LYS A 69 -3.12 7.38 -2.88
CA LYS A 69 -1.68 7.21 -2.66
C LYS A 69 -0.91 6.96 -3.96
N VAL A 70 -1.42 6.08 -4.81
CA VAL A 70 -0.80 5.82 -6.12
C VAL A 70 -0.88 7.04 -7.04
N CYS A 71 -2.01 7.75 -7.09
CA CYS A 71 -2.07 9.00 -7.86
C CYS A 71 -1.17 10.10 -7.30
N ALA A 72 -0.83 10.06 -6.01
CA ALA A 72 0.12 11.00 -5.42
C ALA A 72 1.56 10.67 -5.81
N LEU A 73 1.91 9.38 -5.88
CA LEU A 73 3.21 8.90 -6.37
C LEU A 73 3.40 9.15 -7.86
N LEU A 74 2.41 8.77 -8.67
CA LEU A 74 2.47 8.86 -10.13
C LEU A 74 2.20 10.28 -10.66
N ARG A 75 2.05 11.28 -9.79
CA ARG A 75 1.58 12.61 -10.18
C ARG A 75 2.49 13.33 -11.19
N GLY A 76 3.79 13.01 -11.19
CA GLY A 76 4.80 13.71 -11.99
C GLY A 76 4.74 15.21 -11.73
N GLU A 77 4.76 16.00 -12.80
CA GLU A 77 4.71 17.47 -12.78
C GLU A 77 3.34 18.05 -12.33
N ARG A 78 2.29 17.22 -12.24
CA ARG A 78 0.97 17.72 -11.88
C ARG A 78 1.00 18.25 -10.43
N LYS A 79 0.32 19.36 -10.16
CA LYS A 79 0.28 19.93 -8.80
C LYS A 79 -0.59 19.13 -7.83
N LYS A 80 -1.65 18.48 -8.31
CA LYS A 80 -2.64 17.79 -7.46
C LYS A 80 -2.82 16.32 -7.83
N SER A 81 -2.88 15.45 -6.82
CA SER A 81 -3.24 14.05 -6.99
C SER A 81 -4.76 13.92 -7.11
N PHE A 82 -5.23 12.88 -7.80
CA PHE A 82 -6.65 12.54 -7.75
C PHE A 82 -7.10 12.15 -6.35
N GLN A 83 -8.38 12.39 -6.08
CA GLN A 83 -9.02 12.04 -4.82
C GLN A 83 -9.98 10.86 -5.00
N THR A 84 -10.21 10.13 -3.91
CA THR A 84 -11.08 8.94 -3.86
C THR A 84 -11.72 8.83 -2.47
N THR A 85 -12.88 8.20 -2.41
CA THR A 85 -13.54 7.75 -1.17
C THR A 85 -13.25 6.28 -0.86
N PHE A 86 -12.60 5.55 -1.77
CA PHE A 86 -12.36 4.13 -1.58
C PHE A 86 -10.98 3.86 -1.01
N PHE A 87 -10.89 2.82 -0.19
CA PHE A 87 -9.68 2.38 0.48
C PHE A 87 -9.57 0.85 0.47
N CYS A 88 -8.36 0.34 0.70
CA CYS A 88 -8.14 -1.08 0.93
C CYS A 88 -8.19 -1.39 2.43
N GLU A 89 -9.05 -2.32 2.85
CA GLU A 89 -9.19 -2.67 4.27
C GLU A 89 -7.92 -3.33 4.80
N ASP A 90 -7.39 -4.30 4.07
CA ASP A 90 -6.26 -5.13 4.51
C ASP A 90 -4.93 -4.40 4.55
N CYS A 91 -4.74 -3.37 3.71
CA CYS A 91 -3.56 -2.51 3.80
C CYS A 91 -3.68 -1.47 4.92
N SER A 92 -4.90 -1.15 5.35
CA SER A 92 -5.14 -0.07 6.31
C SER A 92 -4.81 -0.53 7.73
N ASN A 93 -4.24 0.37 8.54
CA ASN A 93 -3.91 0.08 9.93
C ASN A 93 -4.73 0.96 10.87
N GLY A 94 -5.79 0.39 11.46
CA GLY A 94 -6.75 1.10 12.30
C GLY A 94 -7.40 2.29 11.58
N ASP A 95 -7.21 3.49 12.12
CA ASP A 95 -7.69 4.75 11.53
C ASP A 95 -6.87 5.20 10.32
N ALA A 96 -5.65 4.69 10.16
CA ALA A 96 -4.80 5.04 9.03
C ALA A 96 -5.24 4.24 7.78
N LYS A 97 -6.11 4.86 6.98
CA LYS A 97 -6.67 4.23 5.78
C LYS A 97 -5.81 4.46 4.52
N TYR A 98 -5.66 3.42 3.70
CA TYR A 98 -5.02 3.50 2.37
C TYR A 98 -6.02 3.76 1.26
N PHE A 99 -6.16 5.02 0.88
CA PHE A 99 -7.06 5.45 -0.18
C PHE A 99 -6.48 5.14 -1.57
N LEU A 100 -7.23 4.36 -2.35
CA LEU A 100 -6.87 3.91 -3.71
C LEU A 100 -8.05 4.13 -4.66
N CYS A 101 -7.78 4.66 -5.85
CA CYS A 101 -8.81 4.85 -6.87
C CYS A 101 -9.22 3.49 -7.46
N PRO A 102 -10.53 3.19 -7.59
CA PRO A 102 -11.00 2.00 -8.30
C PRO A 102 -10.87 2.13 -9.82
N LYS A 103 -10.77 3.36 -10.34
CA LYS A 103 -10.69 3.64 -11.78
C LYS A 103 -9.24 3.70 -12.24
N ALA A 104 -8.97 3.19 -13.43
CA ALA A 104 -7.71 3.43 -14.14
C ALA A 104 -7.68 4.90 -14.57
N ARG A 105 -6.86 5.71 -13.89
CA ARG A 105 -6.70 7.15 -14.16
C ARG A 105 -5.39 7.48 -14.83
N GLN A 106 -4.48 6.50 -14.88
CA GLN A 106 -3.12 6.68 -15.32
C GLN A 106 -2.57 5.39 -15.88
N GLU A 107 -1.68 5.52 -16.85
CA GLU A 107 -0.93 4.43 -17.42
C GLU A 107 0.32 4.17 -16.58
N TYR A 108 0.59 2.89 -16.30
CA TYR A 108 1.78 2.47 -15.56
C TYR A 108 2.41 1.27 -16.28
N LYS A 109 3.69 1.38 -16.63
CA LYS A 109 4.44 0.40 -17.45
C LYS A 109 3.73 0.06 -18.79
N GLY A 110 3.23 1.07 -19.50
CA GLY A 110 2.58 0.86 -20.80
C GLY A 110 1.17 0.26 -20.73
N MET A 111 0.57 0.17 -19.53
CA MET A 111 -0.75 -0.44 -19.33
C MET A 111 -1.68 0.43 -18.49
N ALA A 112 -2.94 0.52 -18.90
CA ALA A 112 -4.00 1.13 -18.10
C ALA A 112 -4.37 0.19 -16.93
N LYS A 113 -3.89 0.52 -15.73
CA LYS A 113 -4.20 -0.22 -14.50
C LYS A 113 -4.94 0.67 -13.51
N THR A 114 -5.78 0.05 -12.69
CA THR A 114 -6.38 0.76 -11.56
C THR A 114 -5.32 1.07 -10.51
N CYS A 115 -5.51 2.13 -9.72
CA CYS A 115 -4.59 2.42 -8.63
C CYS A 115 -4.57 1.30 -7.58
N PHE A 116 -5.67 0.55 -7.45
CA PHE A 116 -5.74 -0.65 -6.64
C PHE A 116 -4.76 -1.72 -7.14
N GLN A 117 -4.83 -2.08 -8.42
CA GLN A 117 -3.91 -3.05 -9.03
C GLN A 117 -2.45 -2.62 -8.96
N ILE A 118 -2.14 -1.35 -9.27
CA ILE A 118 -0.75 -0.86 -9.19
C ILE A 118 -0.21 -1.00 -7.76
N TRP A 119 -1.02 -0.67 -6.75
CA TRP A 119 -0.60 -0.77 -5.36
C TRP A 119 -0.27 -2.21 -4.94
N HIS A 120 -1.10 -3.17 -5.32
CA HIS A 120 -0.92 -4.56 -4.88
C HIS A 120 0.02 -5.36 -5.79
N ASP A 121 -0.13 -5.25 -7.11
CA ASP A 121 0.61 -6.08 -8.07
C ASP A 121 2.01 -5.53 -8.37
N ASP A 122 2.16 -4.20 -8.45
CA ASP A 122 3.42 -3.56 -8.87
C ASP A 122 4.24 -3.03 -7.68
N PHE A 123 3.57 -2.52 -6.63
CA PHE A 123 4.25 -1.98 -5.45
C PHE A 123 4.29 -2.95 -4.26
N ALA A 124 3.77 -4.18 -4.42
CA ALA A 124 3.72 -5.19 -3.36
C ALA A 124 3.19 -4.62 -2.03
N CYS A 125 2.01 -4.00 -2.07
CA CYS A 125 1.38 -3.35 -0.92
C CYS A 125 2.19 -2.23 -0.25
N GLY A 126 3.17 -1.67 -0.97
CA GLY A 126 4.03 -0.58 -0.51
C GLY A 126 5.49 -0.98 -0.27
N ASP A 127 5.81 -2.28 -0.33
CA ASP A 127 7.16 -2.79 -0.05
C ASP A 127 8.13 -2.57 -1.21
N SER A 128 7.63 -2.58 -2.46
CA SER A 128 8.45 -2.47 -3.67
C SER A 128 8.14 -1.23 -4.50
N ILE A 129 7.99 -0.08 -3.84
CA ILE A 129 7.78 1.21 -4.54
C ILE A 129 9.10 1.62 -5.23
N PRO A 130 9.10 1.84 -6.56
CA PRO A 130 10.30 2.28 -7.27
C PRO A 130 10.83 3.61 -6.75
N GLU A 131 12.14 3.69 -6.51
CA GLU A 131 12.81 4.91 -6.03
C GLU A 131 12.66 6.10 -7.00
N SER A 132 12.50 5.81 -8.29
CA SER A 132 12.25 6.83 -9.33
C SER A 132 10.96 7.63 -9.12
N LEU A 133 9.99 7.11 -8.35
CA LEU A 133 8.76 7.82 -7.99
C LEU A 133 8.94 8.74 -6.76
N GLY A 134 10.13 8.74 -6.14
CA GLY A 134 10.48 9.62 -5.05
C GLY A 134 9.95 9.20 -3.68
N LYS A 135 9.30 10.12 -2.96
CA LYS A 135 9.01 10.01 -1.52
C LYS A 135 8.10 8.83 -1.19
N ARG A 136 8.50 8.02 -0.19
CA ARG A 136 7.71 6.90 0.36
C ARG A 136 6.29 7.35 0.74
N VAL A 137 5.32 6.44 0.57
CA VAL A 137 3.94 6.69 0.98
C VAL A 137 3.85 6.83 2.49
N VAL A 138 3.44 8.01 2.95
CA VAL A 138 3.13 8.24 4.37
C VAL A 138 1.63 8.11 4.60
N LEU A 139 1.25 7.19 5.48
CA LEU A 139 -0.07 7.13 6.08
C LEU A 139 -0.24 8.29 7.06
N ARG A 140 -1.36 9.00 6.95
CA ARG A 140 -1.75 10.00 7.94
C ARG A 140 -2.99 9.47 8.65
N ARG A 141 -2.95 9.41 9.98
CA ARG A 141 -4.16 9.17 10.77
C ARG A 141 -5.10 10.37 10.57
N PRO A 142 -6.41 10.17 10.37
CA PRO A 142 -7.36 11.25 10.48
C PRO A 142 -7.16 11.91 11.85
N GLY A 143 -7.00 13.24 11.87
CA GLY A 143 -6.89 13.97 13.12
C GLY A 143 -8.17 13.81 13.92
N LYS A 144 -8.06 13.61 15.23
CA LYS A 144 -9.23 13.77 16.12
C LYS A 144 -9.71 15.20 15.97
N ILE A 145 -11.01 15.38 15.70
CA ILE A 145 -11.63 16.69 15.72
C ILE A 145 -11.43 17.28 17.12
N GLY A 146 -10.82 18.46 17.20
CA GLY A 146 -10.74 19.25 18.44
C GLY A 146 -9.43 19.19 19.24
N THR A 147 -8.46 18.32 18.92
CA THR A 147 -7.16 18.34 19.64
C THR A 147 -6.01 18.65 18.70
N ARG A 148 -5.57 19.92 18.71
CA ARG A 148 -4.31 20.34 18.07
C ARG A 148 -3.17 19.64 18.81
N LYS A 149 -2.42 18.78 18.11
CA LYS A 149 -1.16 18.27 18.66
C LYS A 149 -0.16 19.42 18.73
N LYS A 150 0.44 19.64 19.90
CA LYS A 150 1.51 20.62 20.09
C LYS A 150 2.60 20.36 19.07
N THR A 151 3.04 21.43 18.41
CA THR A 151 4.18 21.38 17.50
C THR A 151 5.46 21.15 18.29
N ARG A 152 6.50 20.58 17.67
CA ARG A 152 7.81 20.38 18.32
C ARG A 152 8.36 21.67 18.95
N ARG A 153 8.04 22.82 18.34
CA ARG A 153 8.43 24.14 18.80
C ARG A 153 7.67 24.61 20.05
N GLU A 154 6.44 24.14 20.22
CA GLU A 154 5.63 24.40 21.42
C GLU A 154 6.07 23.54 22.60
N LEU A 155 6.53 22.31 22.36
CA LEU A 155 7.06 21.44 23.41
C LEU A 155 8.38 21.98 23.99
N LEU A 156 9.32 22.39 23.13
CA LEU A 156 10.60 22.95 23.55
C LEU A 156 10.44 24.18 24.46
N ARG A 157 9.47 25.06 24.15
CA ARG A 157 9.22 26.29 24.92
C ARG A 157 8.65 26.03 26.32
N GLU A 158 8.04 24.87 26.54
CA GLU A 158 7.53 24.45 27.85
C GLU A 158 8.64 23.81 28.69
N GLU A 159 9.54 23.04 28.06
CA GLU A 159 10.76 22.51 28.69
C GLU A 159 11.68 23.65 29.18
N ASP A 160 11.80 24.74 28.40
CA ASP A 160 12.56 25.93 28.79
C ASP A 160 11.87 26.76 29.90
N ALA A 161 10.55 26.60 30.11
CA ALA A 161 9.79 27.36 31.10
C ALA A 161 9.72 26.66 32.47
N GLU A 162 9.74 25.33 32.50
CA GLU A 162 9.85 24.53 33.74
C GLU A 162 11.27 24.54 34.33
N GLY A 163 12.27 25.10 33.64
CA GLY A 163 13.65 25.21 34.12
C GLY A 163 13.98 26.55 34.80
N ALA A 164 13.00 27.46 34.99
CA ALA A 164 13.26 28.84 35.39
C ALA A 164 12.62 29.26 36.73
N ASP A 165 11.97 28.36 37.48
CA ASP A 165 11.24 28.69 38.72
C ASP A 165 11.87 28.15 40.01
N VAL A 166 13.14 27.74 39.98
CA VAL A 166 13.88 27.33 41.18
C VAL A 166 15.13 28.17 41.30
N GLU A 167 15.05 29.42 41.80
CA GLU A 167 16.11 30.14 42.53
C GLU A 167 15.57 31.48 43.09
N GLU A 168 14.58 31.47 43.99
CA GLU A 168 14.38 32.61 44.91
C GLU A 168 13.54 32.22 46.14
N ASP A 169 14.11 31.43 47.07
CA ASP A 169 13.64 31.47 48.48
C ASP A 169 14.69 30.82 49.42
N GLN A 170 15.77 31.56 49.70
CA GLN A 170 16.66 31.25 50.82
C GLN A 170 16.96 32.53 51.60
N LEU A 171 15.94 33.05 52.28
CA LEU A 171 16.10 34.08 53.30
C LEU A 171 14.94 33.98 54.30
N VAL A 172 15.05 33.10 55.29
CA VAL A 172 14.76 33.39 56.72
C VAL A 172 14.99 32.16 57.62
N ALA A 173 15.46 32.46 58.84
CA ALA A 173 15.49 31.62 60.04
C ALA A 173 16.72 30.72 60.27
N SER A 174 17.83 31.36 60.68
CA SER A 174 18.63 30.79 61.77
C SER A 174 18.12 31.37 63.10
N VAL A 175 17.61 30.49 63.96
CA VAL A 175 17.44 30.69 65.41
C VAL A 175 18.58 29.93 66.09
#